data_AF-A0A2K8MNR9-F1
#
_entry.id   AF-A0A2K8MNR9-F1
#
_cell.length_a   1.000
_cell.length_b   1.000
_cell.length_c   1.000
_cell.angle_alpha   90.00
_cell.angle_beta   90.00
_cell.angle_gamma   90.00
#
_symmetry.space_group_name_H-M   'P 1'
#
loop_
_entity.id
_entity.type
_entity.pdbx_description
1 polymer ?
#
loop_
_entity_poly.entity_id
_entity_poly.type
_entity_poly.pdbx_seq_one_letter_code
_entity_poly.pdbx_strand_id
1 'polypeptide(L)'
;MTVFELAIFLATYRAIKPIGTDVLAERLGGWFECRVAPDEVKAATANMVNRGWLSAVGGGLSAAEEGRRVTGALMNGVIRMLDQGTRLIDVALMMSVLRLTKGELDNGPL
;
A
#
# COMPACT_ATOMS: atom_id res chain seq x y z
N MET A 1 -8.29 8.30 1.42
CA MET A 1 -7.71 6.95 1.31
C MET A 1 -6.73 6.85 2.46
N THR A 2 -6.88 5.86 3.35
CA THR A 2 -5.93 5.62 4.45
C THR A 2 -4.66 4.95 3.92
N VAL A 3 -3.61 4.83 4.74
CA VAL A 3 -2.40 4.06 4.38
C VAL A 3 -2.74 2.60 4.10
N PHE A 4 -3.69 2.03 4.84
CA PHE A 4 -4.18 0.67 4.63
C PHE A 4 -4.93 0.53 3.30
N GLU A 5 -5.84 1.45 2.98
CA GLU A 5 -6.56 1.47 1.70
C GLU A 5 -5.60 1.70 0.51
N LEU A 6 -4.58 2.53 0.69
CA LEU A 6 -3.53 2.77 -0.31
C LEU A 6 -2.73 1.49 -0.59
N ALA A 7 -2.34 0.77 0.47
CA ALA A 7 -1.63 -0.49 0.34
C ALA A 7 -2.48 -1.56 -0.37
N ILE A 8 -3.77 -1.68 0.00
CA ILE A 8 -4.74 -2.54 -0.69
C ILE A 8 -4.78 -2.17 -2.19
N PHE A 9 -4.95 -0.88 -2.50
CA PHE A 9 -5.06 -0.44 -3.88
C PHE A 9 -3.81 -0.78 -4.69
N LEU A 10 -2.61 -0.52 -4.15
CA LEU A 10 -1.34 -0.85 -4.82
C LEU A 10 -1.17 -2.36 -5.01
N ALA A 11 -1.55 -3.16 -4.03
CA ALA A 11 -1.50 -4.62 -4.12
C ALA A 11 -2.45 -5.15 -5.21
N THR A 12 -3.66 -4.58 -5.31
CA THR A 12 -4.63 -4.92 -6.35
C THR A 12 -4.21 -4.40 -7.74
N TYR A 13 -3.69 -3.18 -7.85
CA TYR A 13 -3.24 -2.59 -9.11
C TYR A 13 -2.06 -3.35 -9.72
N ARG A 14 -1.15 -3.85 -8.88
CA ARG A 14 -0.01 -4.68 -9.32
C ARG A 14 -0.39 -6.13 -9.65
N ALA A 15 -1.61 -6.56 -9.34
CA ALA A 15 -2.06 -7.91 -9.65
C ALA A 15 -2.44 -8.03 -11.13
N ILE A 16 -1.95 -9.07 -11.80
CA ILE A 16 -2.25 -9.35 -13.21
C ILE A 16 -3.71 -9.83 -13.38
N LYS A 17 -4.26 -10.47 -12.35
CA LYS A 17 -5.63 -11.01 -12.32
C LYS A 17 -6.39 -10.46 -11.10
N PRO A 18 -7.73 -10.45 -11.13
CA PRO A 18 -8.53 -10.08 -9.96
C PRO A 18 -8.08 -10.86 -8.71
N ILE A 19 -7.87 -10.15 -7.60
CA ILE A 19 -7.27 -10.70 -6.38
C ILE A 19 -8.30 -10.84 -5.26
N GLY A 20 -8.24 -11.95 -4.52
CA GLY A 20 -9.11 -12.19 -3.36
C GLY A 20 -8.59 -11.51 -2.09
N THR A 21 -9.48 -11.38 -1.09
CA THR A 21 -9.18 -10.74 0.20
C THR A 21 -8.15 -11.51 1.02
N ASP A 22 -8.12 -12.85 0.94
CA ASP A 22 -7.17 -13.68 1.70
C ASP A 22 -5.74 -13.47 1.21
N VAL A 23 -5.55 -13.45 -0.12
CA VAL A 23 -4.26 -13.19 -0.75
C VAL A 23 -3.79 -11.75 -0.47
N LEU A 24 -4.73 -10.81 -0.44
CA LEU A 24 -4.44 -9.44 -0.02
C LEU A 24 -3.99 -9.39 1.44
N ALA A 25 -4.68 -10.06 2.36
CA ALA A 25 -4.32 -10.08 3.78
C ALA A 25 -2.91 -10.63 4.00
N GLU A 26 -2.54 -11.74 3.34
CA GLU A 26 -1.19 -12.30 3.41
C GLU A 26 -0.13 -11.31 2.90
N ARG A 27 -0.36 -10.72 1.73
CA ARG A 27 0.57 -9.76 1.12
C ARG A 27 0.74 -8.51 1.99
N LEU A 28 -0.35 -7.96 2.51
CA LEU A 28 -0.34 -6.79 3.38
C LEU A 28 0.32 -7.11 4.71
N GLY A 29 0.14 -8.31 5.25
CA GLY A 29 0.85 -8.75 6.44
C GLY A 29 2.37 -8.77 6.23
N GLY A 30 2.83 -9.18 5.05
CA GLY A 30 4.23 -9.07 4.66
C GLY A 30 4.74 -7.62 4.54
N TRP A 31 3.89 -6.68 4.12
CA TRP A 31 4.28 -5.26 3.97
C TRP A 31 4.27 -4.50 5.29
N PHE A 32 3.31 -4.78 6.16
CA PHE A 32 3.18 -4.14 7.47
C PHE A 32 3.91 -4.88 8.58
N GLU A 33 4.54 -6.02 8.28
CA GLU A 33 5.22 -6.90 9.23
C GLU A 33 4.35 -7.30 10.43
N CYS A 34 3.04 -7.45 10.20
CA CYS A 34 2.07 -7.78 11.22
C CYS A 34 0.98 -8.70 10.67
N ARG A 35 0.21 -9.32 11.56
CA ARG A 35 -0.96 -10.10 11.15
C ARG A 35 -2.08 -9.14 10.73
N VAL A 36 -2.47 -9.20 9.47
CA VAL A 36 -3.64 -8.50 8.94
C VAL A 36 -4.79 -9.50 8.84
N ALA A 37 -5.95 -9.19 9.44
CA ALA A 37 -7.08 -10.09 9.40
C ALA A 37 -7.82 -9.99 8.06
N PRO A 38 -8.22 -11.13 7.43
CA PRO A 38 -8.99 -11.09 6.19
C PRO A 38 -10.29 -10.28 6.28
N ASP A 39 -10.94 -10.27 7.45
CA ASP A 39 -12.16 -9.48 7.69
C ASP A 39 -11.91 -7.97 7.66
N GLU A 40 -10.75 -7.50 8.12
CA GLU A 40 -10.36 -6.08 8.03
C GLU A 40 -10.14 -5.67 6.57
N VAL A 41 -9.47 -6.53 5.79
CA VAL A 41 -9.30 -6.33 4.35
C VAL A 41 -10.65 -6.33 3.64
N LYS A 42 -11.56 -7.24 4.00
CA LYS A 42 -12.90 -7.31 3.43
C LYS A 42 -13.72 -6.06 3.72
N ALA A 43 -13.71 -5.57 4.96
CA ALA A 43 -14.39 -4.33 5.33
C ALA A 43 -13.83 -3.12 4.58
N ALA A 44 -12.50 -2.98 4.51
CA ALA A 44 -11.84 -1.89 3.80
C ALA A 44 -12.14 -1.95 2.29
N THR A 45 -11.99 -3.12 1.67
CA THR A 45 -12.24 -3.29 0.22
C THR A 45 -13.70 -3.06 -0.16
N ALA A 46 -14.66 -3.45 0.68
CA ALA A 46 -16.08 -3.12 0.47
C ALA A 46 -16.30 -1.60 0.42
N ASN A 47 -15.70 -0.84 1.35
CA ASN A 47 -15.76 0.62 1.33
C ASN A 47 -15.10 1.20 0.07
N MET A 48 -13.93 0.66 -0.32
CA MET A 48 -13.22 1.11 -1.53
C MET A 48 -14.00 0.83 -2.82
N VAL A 49 -14.75 -0.28 -2.89
CA VAL A 49 -15.68 -0.57 -4.00
C VAL A 49 -16.83 0.43 -4.02
N ASN A 50 -17.44 0.71 -2.87
CA ASN A 50 -18.53 1.71 -2.77
C ASN A 50 -18.08 3.11 -3.21
N ARG A 51 -16.79 3.43 -3.02
CA ARG A 51 -16.18 4.70 -3.45
C ARG A 51 -15.70 4.71 -4.90
N GLY A 52 -15.89 3.61 -5.64
CA GLY A 52 -15.47 3.47 -7.03
C GLY A 52 -13.96 3.33 -7.22
N TRP A 53 -13.21 3.02 -6.16
CA TRP A 53 -11.76 2.85 -6.24
C TRP A 53 -11.36 1.45 -6.65
N LEU A 54 -12.16 0.45 -6.30
CA LEU A 54 -11.99 -0.93 -6.74
C LEU A 54 -13.24 -1.40 -7.48
N SER A 55 -13.07 -2.41 -8.34
CA SER A 55 -14.16 -3.11 -9.01
C SER A 55 -14.15 -4.58 -8.62
N ALA A 56 -15.31 -5.12 -8.28
CA ALA A 56 -15.49 -6.57 -8.07
C ALA A 56 -15.68 -7.24 -9.44
N VAL A 57 -14.73 -8.09 -9.85
CA VAL A 57 -14.73 -8.78 -11.14
C VAL A 57 -14.27 -10.21 -10.96
N GLY A 58 -15.04 -11.18 -11.48
CA GLY A 58 -14.66 -12.59 -11.49
C GLY A 58 -14.41 -13.20 -10.09
N GLY A 59 -15.15 -12.73 -9.07
CA GLY A 59 -14.97 -13.18 -7.69
C GLY A 59 -13.75 -12.56 -6.96
N GLY A 60 -13.01 -11.67 -7.60
CA GLY A 60 -11.90 -10.93 -7.01
C GLY A 60 -12.04 -9.42 -7.18
N LEU A 61 -11.01 -8.70 -6.76
CA LEU A 61 -10.92 -7.24 -6.83
C LEU A 61 -9.95 -6.83 -7.93
N SER A 62 -10.32 -5.79 -8.67
CA SER A 62 -9.48 -5.14 -9.68
C SER A 62 -9.43 -3.63 -9.42
N ALA A 63 -8.33 -2.99 -9.80
CA ALA A 63 -8.17 -1.55 -9.62
C ALA A 63 -9.03 -0.78 -10.62
N ALA A 64 -9.84 0.16 -10.14
CA ALA A 64 -10.65 1.04 -10.98
C ALA A 64 -9.88 2.32 -11.36
N GLU A 65 -10.31 2.99 -12.43
CA GLU A 65 -9.67 4.20 -12.94
C GLU A 65 -9.69 5.35 -11.92
N GLU A 66 -10.82 5.58 -11.25
CA GLU A 66 -10.92 6.63 -10.23
C GLU A 66 -9.97 6.37 -9.05
N GLY A 67 -9.84 5.10 -8.64
CA GLY A 67 -8.86 4.71 -7.64
C GLY A 67 -7.41 4.97 -8.08
N ARG A 68 -7.10 4.80 -9.38
CA ARG A 68 -5.77 5.13 -9.93
C ARG A 68 -5.48 6.61 -9.85
N ARG A 69 -6.46 7.46 -10.15
CA ARG A 69 -6.33 8.93 -10.08
C ARG A 69 -6.04 9.38 -8.66
N VAL A 70 -6.81 8.89 -7.67
CA VAL A 70 -6.60 9.21 -6.26
C VAL A 70 -5.25 8.70 -5.76
N THR A 71 -4.91 7.44 -6.06
CA THR A 71 -3.65 6.83 -5.65
C THR A 71 -2.44 7.51 -6.28
N GLY A 72 -2.53 7.93 -7.55
CA GLY A 72 -1.46 8.64 -8.24
C GLY A 72 -1.07 9.95 -7.55
N ALA A 73 -2.07 10.74 -7.12
CA ALA A 73 -1.82 11.96 -6.35
C ALA A 73 -1.10 11.68 -5.02
N LEU A 74 -1.50 10.62 -4.30
CA LEU A 74 -0.88 10.23 -3.04
C LEU A 74 0.55 9.74 -3.24
N MET A 75 0.80 8.91 -4.26
CA MET A 75 2.14 8.42 -4.57
C MET A 75 3.09 9.54 -4.97
N ASN A 76 2.63 10.53 -5.74
CA ASN A 76 3.41 11.73 -6.04
C ASN A 76 3.80 12.47 -4.76
N GLY A 77 2.86 12.60 -3.80
CA GLY A 77 3.12 13.17 -2.49
C GLY A 77 4.18 12.38 -1.71
N VAL A 78 4.03 11.05 -1.62
CA VAL A 78 5.00 10.16 -0.93
C VAL A 78 6.39 10.29 -1.54
N ILE A 79 6.51 10.24 -2.87
CA ILE A 79 7.79 10.38 -3.57
C ILE A 79 8.42 11.73 -3.23
N ARG A 80 7.67 12.83 -3.30
CA ARG A 80 8.20 14.18 -3.01
C ARG A 80 8.59 14.35 -1.54
N MET A 81 7.86 13.73 -0.61
CA MET A 81 8.22 13.76 0.82
C MET A 81 9.51 12.99 1.07
N LEU A 82 9.69 11.83 0.44
CA LEU A 82 10.92 11.03 0.56
C LEU A 82 12.11 11.70 -0.15
N ASP A 83 11.86 12.38 -1.26
CA ASP A 83 12.89 13.10 -2.02
C ASP A 83 13.54 14.22 -1.17
N GLN A 84 12.84 14.81 -0.18
CA GLN A 84 13.32 15.90 0.69
C GLN A 84 14.03 17.06 -0.05
N GLY A 85 13.83 17.20 -1.36
CA GLY A 85 14.54 18.16 -2.22
C GLY A 85 15.95 17.74 -2.68
N THR A 86 16.38 16.50 -2.44
CA THR A 86 17.75 16.02 -2.69
C THR A 86 17.95 15.27 -4.01
N ARG A 87 16.88 14.94 -4.75
CA ARG A 87 16.89 14.12 -5.99
C ARG A 87 17.49 12.73 -5.79
N LEU A 88 17.62 12.24 -4.56
CA LEU A 88 18.16 10.94 -4.24
C LEU A 88 17.05 9.89 -4.33
N ILE A 89 16.80 9.39 -5.54
CA ILE A 89 16.22 8.04 -5.67
C ILE A 89 17.33 7.12 -6.15
N ASP A 90 18.33 6.92 -5.29
CA ASP A 90 19.04 5.65 -5.27
C ASP A 90 18.32 4.75 -4.25
N VAL A 91 17.60 3.75 -4.77
CA VAL A 91 16.81 2.81 -3.98
C VAL A 91 17.67 2.12 -2.92
N ALA A 92 18.96 1.90 -3.19
CA ALA A 92 19.88 1.29 -2.22
C ALA A 92 20.15 2.21 -1.03
N LEU A 93 20.32 3.52 -1.28
CA LEU A 93 20.51 4.51 -0.21
C LEU A 93 19.24 4.64 0.63
N MET A 94 18.06 4.69 -0.01
CA MET A 94 16.79 4.80 0.68
C MET A 94 16.49 3.57 1.56
N MET A 95 16.76 2.36 1.07
CA MET A 95 16.64 1.14 1.88
C MET A 95 17.61 1.14 3.07
N SER A 96 18.80 1.73 2.93
CA SER A 96 19.78 1.84 4.01
C SER A 96 19.30 2.80 5.11
N VAL A 97 18.74 3.96 4.74
CA VAL A 97 18.16 4.93 5.70
C VAL A 97 16.94 4.37 6.42
N LEU A 98 16.02 3.70 5.70
CA LEU A 98 14.84 3.09 6.29
C LEU A 98 15.20 1.99 7.31
N ARG A 99 16.23 1.18 7.02
CA ARG A 99 16.74 0.15 7.96
C ARG A 99 17.39 0.76 9.20
N LEU A 100 18.14 1.85 9.05
CA LEU A 100 18.70 2.61 10.17
C LEU A 100 17.60 3.16 11.08
N THR A 101 16.62 3.84 10.49
CA THR A 101 15.50 4.45 11.24
C THR A 101 14.66 3.39 11.96
N LYS A 102 14.43 2.22 11.33
CA LYS A 102 13.76 1.09 11.98
C LYS A 102 14.55 0.59 13.18
N GLY A 103 15.87 0.44 13.04
CA GLY A 103 16.74 0.06 14.15
C GLY A 103 16.72 1.05 15.32
N GLU A 104 16.64 2.35 15.04
CA GLU A 104 16.53 3.40 16.07
C GLU A 104 15.16 3.38 16.78
N LEU A 105 14.08 3.07 16.07
CA LEU A 105 12.75 2.93 16.66
C LEU A 105 12.63 1.67 17.53
N ASP A 106 13.29 0.58 17.12
CA ASP A 106 13.26 -0.70 17.82
C ASP A 106 14.15 -0.71 19.08
N ASN A 107 15.23 0.08 19.10
CA ASN A 107 16.24 0.05 20.18
C ASN A 107 16.36 1.37 20.98
N GLY A 108 15.64 2.42 20.58
CA GLY A 108 15.79 3.77 21.13
C GLY A 108 17.03 4.50 20.58
N PRO A 109 17.16 5.82 20.81
CA PRO A 109 18.36 6.57 20.40
C PRO A 109 19.59 6.02 21.13
N LEU A 110 20.67 5.79 20.37
CA LEU A 110 22.00 5.43 20.90
C LEU A 110 22.52 6.48 21.89
#